data_AF-A0A7V3YAZ7-F1
#
_entry.id   AF-A0A7V3YAZ7-F1
#
_cell.length_a   1.000
_cell.length_b   1.000
_cell.length_c   1.000
_cell.angle_alpha   90.00
_cell.angle_beta   90.00
_cell.angle_gamma   90.00
#
_symmetry.space_group_name_H-M   'P 1'
#
loop_
_entity.id
_entity.type
_entity.pdbx_description
1 polymer ?
#
loop_
_entity_poly.entity_id
_entity_poly.type
_entity_poly.pdbx_seq_one_letter_code
_entity_poly.pdbx_strand_id
1 'polypeptide(L)'
;MVEIYLIATIWFALAIFATILANHLKVSMALMEICIGAVASYIASNLWGPDLLKADSEWLKFIAGSGAIILTFLAGAELDPVSFKAKIKESSVIGLIGFLAPFIGCTLLARFVLRWNLQASLLAGIALSTTSMAVVYAVMLEYGFNKTEFGKG
;
A
#
# COMPACT_ATOMS: atom_id res chain seq x y z
N MET A 1 22.52 -16.03 10.59
CA MET A 1 22.34 -14.99 11.64
C MET A 1 22.87 -13.64 11.19
N VAL A 2 24.19 -13.45 11.03
CA VAL A 2 24.78 -12.15 10.61
C VAL A 2 24.18 -11.60 9.32
N GLU A 3 23.97 -12.47 8.32
CA GLU A 3 23.39 -12.08 7.04
C GLU A 3 21.97 -11.51 7.16
N ILE A 4 21.12 -12.08 8.02
CA ILE A 4 19.74 -11.59 8.25
C ILE A 4 19.78 -10.19 8.86
N TYR A 5 20.64 -9.99 9.86
CA TYR A 5 20.79 -8.67 10.49
C TYR A 5 21.34 -7.63 9.52
N LEU A 6 22.27 -8.01 8.64
CA LEU A 6 22.80 -7.13 7.61
C LEU A 6 21.70 -6.71 6.63
N ILE A 7 20.92 -7.67 6.12
CA ILE A 7 19.80 -7.40 5.21
C ILE A 7 18.75 -6.52 5.90
N ALA A 8 18.38 -6.82 7.15
CA ALA A 8 17.45 -6.01 7.92
C ALA A 8 17.96 -4.58 8.12
N THR A 9 19.27 -4.41 8.38
CA THR A 9 19.90 -3.09 8.52
C THR A 9 19.82 -2.30 7.22
N ILE A 10 20.05 -2.95 6.06
CA ILE A 10 19.92 -2.30 4.75
C ILE A 10 18.47 -1.86 4.52
N TRP A 11 17.49 -2.74 4.72
CA TRP A 11 16.08 -2.40 4.56
C TRP A 11 15.65 -1.24 5.46
N PHE A 12 16.10 -1.26 6.72
CA PHE A 12 15.80 -0.19 7.68
C PHE A 12 16.48 1.13 7.30
N ALA A 13 17.74 1.10 6.84
CA ALA A 13 18.44 2.28 6.36
C ALA A 13 17.77 2.88 5.12
N LEU A 14 17.29 2.03 4.19
CA LEU A 14 16.53 2.47 3.02
C LEU A 14 15.20 3.12 3.42
N ALA A 15 14.49 2.57 4.41
CA ALA A 15 13.25 3.17 4.92
C ALA A 15 13.52 4.54 5.58
N ILE A 16 14.57 4.68 6.39
CA ILE A 16 14.97 5.98 6.94
C ILE A 16 15.32 6.97 5.83
N PHE A 17 16.10 6.53 4.83
CA PHE A 17 16.43 7.38 3.70
C PHE A 17 15.17 7.82 2.91
N ALA A 18 14.22 6.91 2.73
CA ALA A 18 12.94 7.19 2.08
C ALA A 18 12.11 8.22 2.85
N THR A 19 12.01 8.11 4.17
CA THR A 19 11.26 9.06 4.99
C THR A 19 11.90 10.46 4.97
N ILE A 20 13.22 10.56 5.01
CA ILE A 20 13.94 11.83 4.86
C ILE A 20 13.65 12.46 3.48
N LEU A 21 13.72 11.66 2.41
CA LEU A 21 13.47 12.14 1.06
C LEU A 21 12.01 12.54 0.85
N ALA A 22 11.06 11.77 1.38
CA ALA A 22 9.63 12.06 1.34
C ALA A 22 9.32 13.42 1.96
N ASN A 23 9.88 13.69 3.14
CA ASN A 23 9.73 14.97 3.83
C ASN A 23 10.33 16.13 3.02
N HIS A 24 11.48 15.92 2.37
CA HIS A 24 12.10 16.96 1.54
C HIS A 24 11.29 17.26 0.27
N LEU A 25 10.76 16.22 -0.39
CA LEU A 25 9.98 16.33 -1.62
C LEU A 25 8.50 16.66 -1.38
N LYS A 26 8.04 16.65 -0.11
CA LYS A 26 6.63 16.83 0.29
C LYS A 26 5.69 15.82 -0.39
N VAL A 27 6.09 14.55 -0.35
CA VAL A 27 5.34 13.40 -0.87
C VAL A 27 5.06 12.44 0.29
N SER A 28 4.04 11.59 0.17
CA SER A 28 3.74 10.54 1.16
C SER A 28 4.96 9.68 1.49
N MET A 29 5.25 9.49 2.78
CA MET A 29 6.32 8.60 3.25
C MET A 29 6.17 7.17 2.70
N ALA A 30 4.97 6.60 2.80
CA ALA A 30 4.71 5.23 2.33
C ALA A 30 4.95 5.07 0.82
N LEU A 31 4.55 6.06 0.02
CA LEU A 31 4.84 6.05 -1.43
C LEU A 31 6.34 6.07 -1.69
N MET A 32 7.08 6.91 -0.95
CA MET A 32 8.53 7.00 -1.09
C MET A 32 9.22 5.70 -0.67
N GLU A 33 8.80 5.07 0.43
CA GLU A 33 9.33 3.76 0.87
C GLU A 33 9.16 2.68 -0.20
N ILE A 34 7.98 2.61 -0.84
CA ILE A 34 7.72 1.68 -1.94
C ILE A 34 8.65 1.98 -3.13
N CYS A 35 8.76 3.24 -3.53
CA CYS A 35 9.61 3.65 -4.65
C CYS A 35 11.10 3.36 -4.38
N ILE A 36 11.63 3.72 -3.22
CA ILE A 36 13.04 3.46 -2.86
C ILE A 36 13.28 1.96 -2.74
N GLY A 37 12.39 1.20 -2.10
CA GLY A 37 12.51 -0.25 -1.99
C GLY A 37 12.54 -0.93 -3.36
N ALA A 38 11.66 -0.53 -4.27
CA ALA A 38 11.61 -1.06 -5.64
C ALA A 38 12.88 -0.70 -6.44
N VAL A 39 13.32 0.55 -6.39
CA VAL A 39 14.53 1.01 -7.09
C VAL A 39 15.78 0.34 -6.52
N ALA A 40 15.92 0.26 -5.20
CA ALA A 40 17.04 -0.41 -4.54
C ALA A 40 17.07 -1.91 -4.90
N SER A 41 15.91 -2.58 -4.90
CA SER A 41 15.80 -3.98 -5.32
C SER A 41 16.18 -4.20 -6.77
N TYR A 42 15.75 -3.32 -7.67
CA TYR A 42 16.10 -3.37 -9.09
C TYR A 42 17.61 -3.16 -9.32
N ILE A 43 18.19 -2.13 -8.71
CA ILE A 43 19.63 -1.84 -8.82
C ILE A 43 20.47 -2.98 -8.24
N ALA A 44 20.09 -3.46 -7.06
CA ALA A 44 20.80 -4.57 -6.41
C ALA A 44 20.76 -5.84 -7.27
N SER A 45 19.60 -6.15 -7.85
CA SER A 45 19.43 -7.31 -8.72
C SER A 45 20.29 -7.24 -9.97
N ASN A 46 20.41 -6.05 -10.58
CA ASN A 46 21.17 -5.86 -11.82
C ASN A 46 22.70 -5.86 -11.60
N LEU A 47 23.18 -5.34 -10.47
CA LEU A 47 24.62 -5.19 -10.21
C LEU A 47 25.24 -6.41 -9.53
N TRP A 48 24.52 -7.04 -8.60
CA TRP A 48 25.09 -8.06 -7.70
C TRP A 48 24.32 -9.38 -7.71
N GLY A 49 23.27 -9.49 -8.53
CA GLY A 49 22.46 -10.69 -8.70
C GLY A 49 21.10 -10.62 -8.00
N PRO A 50 20.13 -11.42 -8.46
CA PRO A 50 18.70 -11.26 -8.15
C PRO A 50 18.31 -11.50 -6.68
N ASP A 51 19.23 -11.99 -5.85
CA ASP A 51 18.90 -12.49 -4.50
C ASP A 51 19.67 -11.76 -3.38
N LEU A 52 20.35 -10.65 -3.68
CA LEU A 52 21.19 -9.94 -2.70
C LEU A 52 20.37 -9.41 -1.51
N LEU A 53 19.21 -8.79 -1.77
CA LEU A 53 18.35 -8.21 -0.73
C LEU A 53 17.33 -9.20 -0.16
N LYS A 54 17.33 -10.45 -0.66
CA LYS A 54 16.43 -11.54 -0.26
C LYS A 54 14.99 -11.07 0.00
N ALA A 55 14.45 -10.26 -0.91
CA ALA A 55 13.12 -9.68 -0.79
C ALA A 55 12.03 -10.76 -0.65
N ASP A 56 12.29 -11.96 -1.18
CA ASP A 56 11.36 -13.08 -1.16
C ASP A 56 11.49 -13.99 0.09
N SER A 57 12.35 -13.63 1.05
CA SER A 57 12.59 -14.43 2.25
C SER A 57 11.38 -14.52 3.18
N GLU A 58 11.17 -15.68 3.79
CA GLU A 58 10.00 -15.97 4.63
C GLU A 58 9.86 -15.03 5.83
N TRP A 59 10.97 -14.66 6.48
CA TRP A 59 10.94 -13.75 7.62
C TRP A 59 10.52 -12.32 7.21
N LEU A 60 10.94 -11.86 6.03
CA LEU A 60 10.59 -10.54 5.53
C LEU A 60 9.12 -10.51 5.10
N LYS A 61 8.64 -11.57 4.43
CA LYS A 61 7.21 -11.77 4.14
C LYS A 61 6.35 -11.82 5.40
N PHE A 62 6.82 -12.48 6.46
CA PHE A 62 6.12 -12.56 7.74
C PHE A 62 5.99 -11.18 8.40
N ILE A 63 7.06 -10.38 8.43
CA ILE A 63 7.04 -9.01 8.96
C ILE A 63 6.12 -8.12 8.12
N ALA A 64 6.25 -8.17 6.79
CA ALA A 64 5.41 -7.38 5.89
C ALA A 64 3.92 -7.73 6.05
N GLY A 65 3.59 -9.02 6.10
CA GLY A 65 2.23 -9.50 6.31
C GLY A 65 1.67 -9.10 7.67
N SER A 66 2.46 -9.26 8.73
CA SER A 66 2.08 -8.86 10.09
C SER A 66 1.86 -7.35 10.21
N GLY A 67 2.75 -6.54 9.61
CA GLY A 67 2.59 -5.08 9.52
C GLY A 67 1.32 -4.67 8.80
N ALA A 68 1.01 -5.30 7.65
CA ALA A 68 -0.22 -5.04 6.91
C ALA A 68 -1.48 -5.35 7.72
N ILE A 69 -1.49 -6.48 8.46
CA ILE A 69 -2.60 -6.85 9.35
C ILE A 69 -2.77 -5.83 10.48
N ILE A 70 -1.68 -5.45 11.15
CA ILE A 70 -1.70 -4.48 12.26
C ILE A 70 -2.21 -3.11 11.77
N LEU A 71 -1.72 -2.61 10.64
CA LEU A 71 -2.15 -1.34 10.07
C LEU A 71 -3.63 -1.35 9.68
N THR A 72 -4.09 -2.44 9.09
CA THR A 72 -5.51 -2.60 8.73
C THR A 72 -6.40 -2.69 9.97
N PHE A 73 -5.94 -3.39 11.02
CA PHE A 73 -6.62 -3.45 12.30
C PHE A 73 -6.71 -2.08 12.98
N LEU A 74 -5.61 -1.31 13.01
CA LEU A 74 -5.58 0.02 13.59
C LEU A 74 -6.56 0.96 12.87
N ALA A 75 -6.54 0.96 11.53
CA ALA A 75 -7.47 1.73 10.72
C ALA A 75 -8.94 1.34 11.01
N GLY A 76 -9.22 0.06 11.26
CA GLY A 76 -10.54 -0.40 11.68
C GLY A 76 -10.91 -0.01 13.11
N ALA A 77 -9.94 0.03 14.02
CA ALA A 77 -10.15 0.37 15.43
C ALA A 77 -10.37 1.87 15.66
N GLU A 78 -9.89 2.73 14.76
CA GLU A 78 -10.08 4.18 14.83
C GLU A 78 -11.42 4.65 14.23
N LEU A 79 -12.16 3.78 13.55
CA LEU A 79 -13.49 4.09 13.02
C LEU A 79 -14.50 4.29 14.17
N ASP A 80 -15.15 5.46 14.21
CA ASP A 80 -16.22 5.73 15.17
C ASP A 80 -17.52 5.00 14.76
N PRO A 81 -17.99 4.02 15.55
CA PRO A 81 -19.18 3.26 15.21
C PRO A 81 -20.47 4.09 15.19
N VAL A 82 -20.51 5.24 15.89
CA VAL A 82 -21.69 6.12 15.91
C VAL A 82 -21.81 6.88 14.60
N SER A 83 -20.71 7.51 14.16
CA SER A 83 -20.64 8.22 12.87
C SER A 83 -20.87 7.27 11.68
N PHE A 84 -20.26 6.08 11.70
CA PHE A 84 -20.45 5.08 10.66
C PHE A 84 -21.90 4.62 10.51
N LYS A 85 -22.61 4.38 11.63
CA LYS A 85 -24.04 4.01 11.61
C LYS A 85 -24.92 5.11 11.04
N ALA A 86 -24.59 6.38 11.30
CA ALA A 86 -25.35 7.52 10.80
C ALA A 86 -25.25 7.69 9.27
N LYS A 87 -24.17 7.19 8.66
CA LYS A 87 -23.86 7.32 7.22
C LYS A 87 -23.76 5.99 6.49
N ILE A 88 -24.29 4.91 7.05
CA ILE A 88 -24.08 3.55 6.53
C ILE A 88 -24.59 3.38 5.10
N LYS A 89 -25.69 4.05 4.73
CA LYS A 89 -26.28 3.96 3.39
C LYS A 89 -25.42 4.68 2.36
N GLU A 90 -25.01 5.90 2.67
CA GLU A 90 -24.13 6.72 1.83
C GLU A 90 -22.75 6.06 1.70
N SER A 91 -22.13 5.68 2.82
CA SER A 91 -20.82 5.04 2.87
C SER A 91 -20.79 3.70 2.12
N SER A 92 -21.84 2.86 2.26
CA SER A 92 -21.92 1.59 1.52
C SER A 92 -22.07 1.80 0.02
N VAL A 93 -22.86 2.78 -0.41
CA VAL A 93 -23.04 3.07 -1.85
C VAL A 93 -21.75 3.64 -2.45
N ILE A 94 -21.10 4.58 -1.75
CA ILE A 94 -19.82 5.16 -2.17
C ILE A 94 -18.74 4.07 -2.22
N GLY A 95 -18.65 3.21 -1.20
CA GLY A 95 -17.71 2.09 -1.17
C GLY A 95 -17.95 1.08 -2.28
N LEU A 96 -19.21 0.71 -2.52
CA LEU A 96 -19.56 -0.28 -3.55
C LEU A 96 -19.28 0.26 -4.95
N ILE A 97 -19.69 1.49 -5.26
CA ILE A 97 -19.41 2.13 -6.55
C ILE A 97 -17.91 2.37 -6.69
N GLY A 98 -17.26 2.84 -5.62
CA GLY A 98 -15.82 3.08 -5.56
C GLY A 98 -14.98 1.83 -5.80
N PHE A 99 -15.49 0.64 -5.48
CA PHE A 99 -14.86 -0.62 -5.83
C PHE A 99 -15.26 -1.13 -7.23
N LEU A 100 -16.57 -1.22 -7.52
CA LEU A 100 -17.08 -1.86 -8.74
C LEU A 100 -16.71 -1.10 -10.00
N ALA A 101 -16.75 0.24 -9.98
CA ALA A 101 -16.41 1.05 -11.15
C ALA A 101 -14.95 0.84 -11.61
N PRO A 102 -13.92 1.00 -10.75
CA PRO A 102 -12.55 0.70 -11.15
C PRO A 102 -12.30 -0.79 -11.38
N PHE A 103 -12.96 -1.70 -10.64
CA PHE A 103 -12.83 -3.14 -10.88
C PHE A 103 -13.24 -3.52 -12.30
N ILE A 104 -14.44 -3.11 -12.72
CA ILE A 104 -14.96 -3.37 -14.06
C ILE A 104 -14.10 -2.63 -15.10
N GLY A 105 -13.81 -1.35 -14.87
CA GLY A 105 -12.99 -0.54 -15.79
C GLY A 105 -11.62 -1.17 -16.07
N CYS A 106 -10.88 -1.53 -15.02
CA CYS A 106 -9.56 -2.14 -15.13
C CYS A 106 -9.63 -3.56 -15.73
N THR A 107 -10.63 -4.36 -15.36
CA THR A 107 -10.84 -5.70 -15.94
C THR A 107 -11.10 -5.61 -17.44
N LEU A 108 -11.98 -4.70 -17.87
CA LEU A 108 -12.31 -4.50 -19.29
C LEU A 108 -11.10 -3.99 -20.07
N LEU A 109 -10.36 -3.02 -19.52
CA LEU A 109 -9.13 -2.52 -20.14
C LEU A 109 -8.09 -3.65 -20.29
N ALA A 110 -7.85 -4.43 -19.24
CA ALA A 110 -6.92 -5.56 -19.30
C ALA A 110 -7.37 -6.62 -20.33
N ARG A 111 -8.68 -6.90 -20.39
CA ARG A 111 -9.22 -7.91 -21.31
C ARG A 111 -9.22 -7.47 -22.76
N PHE A 112 -9.63 -6.24 -23.05
CA PHE A 112 -9.88 -5.78 -24.42
C PHE A 112 -8.73 -4.96 -25.01
N VAL A 113 -8.03 -4.16 -24.19
CA VAL A 113 -6.90 -3.35 -24.66
C VAL A 113 -5.61 -4.14 -24.55
N LEU A 114 -5.30 -4.68 -23.37
CA LEU A 114 -4.07 -5.46 -23.14
C LEU A 114 -4.18 -6.91 -23.62
N ARG A 115 -5.39 -7.35 -23.98
CA ARG A 115 -5.70 -8.71 -24.49
C ARG A 115 -5.29 -9.82 -23.53
N TRP A 116 -5.31 -9.56 -22.22
CA TRP A 116 -5.01 -10.56 -21.20
C TRP A 116 -6.10 -11.62 -21.14
N ASN A 117 -5.76 -12.80 -20.63
CA ASN A 117 -6.75 -13.84 -20.37
C ASN A 117 -7.75 -13.37 -19.28
N LEU A 118 -8.88 -14.07 -19.14
CA LEU A 118 -9.93 -13.65 -18.21
C LEU A 118 -9.42 -13.60 -16.76
N GLN A 119 -8.66 -14.62 -16.33
CA GLN A 119 -8.15 -14.70 -14.96
C GLN A 119 -7.21 -13.54 -14.63
N ALA A 120 -6.24 -13.26 -15.50
CA ALA A 120 -5.30 -12.14 -15.35
C ALA A 120 -6.01 -10.79 -15.38
N SER A 121 -7.05 -10.65 -16.22
CA SER A 121 -7.85 -9.42 -16.29
C SER A 121 -8.63 -9.18 -15.00
N LEU A 122 -9.24 -10.22 -14.44
CA LEU A 122 -9.95 -10.15 -13.15
C LEU A 122 -8.99 -9.82 -12.00
N LEU A 123 -7.80 -10.45 -11.98
CA LEU A 123 -6.76 -10.14 -10.99
C LEU A 123 -6.31 -8.68 -11.07
N ALA A 124 -6.11 -8.15 -12.29
CA ALA A 124 -5.79 -6.74 -12.50
C ALA A 124 -6.90 -5.82 -11.99
N GLY A 125 -8.16 -6.19 -12.25
CA GLY A 125 -9.33 -5.51 -11.72
C GLY A 125 -9.29 -5.41 -10.19
N ILE A 126 -9.11 -6.54 -9.50
CA ILE A 126 -9.06 -6.61 -8.03
C ILE A 126 -7.89 -5.79 -7.48
N ALA A 127 -6.71 -5.94 -8.08
CA ALA A 127 -5.51 -5.25 -7.62
C ALA A 127 -5.65 -3.72 -7.69
N LEU A 128 -6.30 -3.20 -8.74
CA LEU A 128 -6.43 -1.75 -8.97
C LEU A 128 -7.71 -1.13 -8.38
N SER A 129 -8.69 -1.93 -7.97
CA SER A 129 -9.94 -1.42 -7.39
C SER A 129 -9.90 -1.22 -5.87
N THR A 130 -8.82 -1.66 -5.21
CA THR A 130 -8.66 -1.48 -3.77
C THR A 130 -7.97 -0.15 -3.47
N THR A 131 -8.71 0.78 -2.86
CA THR A 131 -8.12 2.01 -2.34
C THR A 131 -7.43 1.70 -1.01
N SER A 132 -6.12 1.93 -0.93
CA SER A 132 -5.37 1.72 0.31
C SER A 132 -5.67 2.83 1.32
N MET A 133 -6.73 2.61 2.12
CA MET A 133 -7.02 3.49 3.27
C MET A 133 -5.83 3.57 4.21
N ALA A 134 -5.00 2.54 4.35
CA ALA A 134 -3.80 2.60 5.19
C ALA A 134 -2.80 3.69 4.72
N VAL A 135 -2.53 3.77 3.41
CA VAL A 135 -1.64 4.80 2.86
C VAL A 135 -2.29 6.18 2.89
N VAL A 136 -3.57 6.27 2.51
CA VAL A 136 -4.32 7.54 2.55
C VAL A 136 -4.45 8.04 3.99
N TYR A 137 -4.71 7.16 4.96
CA TYR A 137 -4.81 7.50 6.37
C TYR A 137 -3.47 7.91 6.97
N ALA A 138 -2.38 7.20 6.64
CA ALA A 138 -1.03 7.62 7.02
C ALA A 138 -0.73 9.04 6.52
N VAL A 139 -1.09 9.35 5.27
CA VAL A 139 -1.01 10.71 4.70
C VAL A 139 -1.94 11.68 5.43
N MET A 140 -3.18 11.31 5.73
CA MET A 140 -4.12 12.18 6.44
C MET A 140 -3.67 12.52 7.87
N LEU A 141 -3.04 11.57 8.57
CA LEU A 141 -2.38 11.81 9.86
C LEU A 141 -1.15 12.71 9.69
N GLU A 142 -0.29 12.41 8.71
CA GLU A 142 0.94 13.14 8.41
C GLU A 142 0.66 14.63 8.09
N TYR A 143 -0.36 14.91 7.29
CA TYR A 143 -0.77 16.27 6.91
C TYR A 143 -1.81 16.90 7.86
N GLY A 144 -2.23 16.19 8.92
CA GLY A 144 -3.16 16.72 9.93
C GLY A 144 -4.62 16.86 9.49
N PHE A 145 -5.02 16.22 8.38
CA PHE A 145 -6.40 16.24 7.86
C PHE A 145 -7.39 15.42 8.69
N ASN A 146 -6.93 14.63 9.67
CA ASN A 146 -7.78 13.89 10.62
C ASN A 146 -8.71 14.78 11.48
N LYS A 147 -8.48 16.11 11.51
CA LYS A 147 -9.34 17.07 12.22
C LYS A 147 -10.50 17.63 11.38
N THR A 148 -10.54 17.34 10.08
CA THR A 148 -11.57 17.83 9.16
C THR A 148 -12.67 16.80 8.95
N GLU A 149 -13.85 17.21 8.44
CA GLU A 149 -14.97 16.30 8.13
C GLU A 149 -14.58 15.17 7.15
N PHE A 150 -13.52 15.34 6.36
CA PHE A 150 -12.98 14.30 5.48
C PHE A 150 -12.21 13.19 6.21
N GLY A 151 -11.75 13.43 7.45
CA GLY A 151 -11.01 12.48 8.29
C GLY A 151 -11.86 11.64 9.21
N LYS A 152 -13.12 12.03 9.41
CA LYS A 152 -14.11 11.29 10.20
C LYS A 152 -14.98 10.51 9.22
N GLY A 153 -14.52 9.31 8.85
CA GLY A 153 -15.37 8.33 8.16
C GLY A 153 -16.60 7.96 8.98
#